data_AF-A0AAN7WG14-F1
#
_entry.id   AF-A0AAN7WG14-F1
#
_cell.length_a   1.000
_cell.length_b   1.000
_cell.length_c   1.000
_cell.angle_alpha   90.00
_cell.angle_beta   90.00
_cell.angle_gamma   90.00
#
_symmetry.space_group_name_H-M   'P 1'
#
loop_
_entity.id
_entity.type
_entity.pdbx_description
1 polymer ?
#
loop_
_entity_poly.entity_id
_entity_poly.type
_entity_poly.pdbx_seq_one_letter_code
_entity_poly.pdbx_strand_id
1 'polypeptide(L)'
;MYSTFGLLLAGAAFAAAADGAIKADGSNFTLTGDGVSYLFHVDPTSRDLVSDHYGGPATDFTPPAAVSNNGWSDGLTNTRREFPDVGRSDYRLPAIHIKHADGDTVSAFIYQSHEVTAGKPALPGLPATYGGEDDVSTLSVRMYDNYSDVEAVLLYSIFPKYNAVVRSFRINNNGTSNISIERAASFSIDLPNLDLNMIELQGDWAHEMNRVIRPVQYGETGFRSTEGYSSHLHNPFMALISPTTTESSGEAWGFNLVYSGSFAATTERFSNGFIRVLLGLNSLHASIPVPPGGNFQAPEVVSVYSSEGLGGMSRSYHDLYRNHLSRSNHTFETRPVLLNSWEGLGFEINQTSLDSLAKQTADLGIQLFVNDDGWFGQAPYARINDTAGLGDWTPNPDHFPNGLGPYVADVDGFTVANSSQKLQFGIVSTLVVERSGQGYMLICNPSTVVG
;
A
#
# COMPACT_ATOMS: atom_id res chain seq x y z
N MET A 1 -13.81 58.61 15.56
CA MET A 1 -14.25 58.45 14.16
C MET A 1 -13.45 57.28 13.59
N TYR A 2 -14.16 56.31 13.02
CA TYR A 2 -13.83 54.89 13.02
C TYR A 2 -12.56 54.48 12.26
N SER A 3 -11.83 53.56 12.91
CA SER A 3 -10.85 52.63 12.34
C SER A 3 -11.60 51.45 11.69
N THR A 4 -11.19 51.05 10.49
CA THR A 4 -11.66 49.82 9.84
C THR A 4 -10.47 48.90 9.60
N PHE A 5 -10.37 47.87 10.44
CA PHE A 5 -9.62 46.65 10.22
C PHE A 5 -10.30 45.85 9.10
N GLY A 6 -9.54 45.47 8.07
CA GLY A 6 -9.96 44.47 7.09
C GLY A 6 -9.70 43.06 7.65
N LEU A 7 -10.76 42.33 7.99
CA LEU A 7 -10.70 40.90 8.24
C LEU A 7 -10.64 40.18 6.88
N LEU A 8 -9.54 39.47 6.63
CA LEU A 8 -9.50 38.39 5.64
C LEU A 8 -10.40 37.26 6.13
N LEU A 9 -11.50 37.03 5.41
CA LEU A 9 -12.32 35.83 5.54
C LEU A 9 -11.52 34.63 5.02
N ALA A 10 -10.93 33.86 5.93
CA ALA A 10 -10.56 32.48 5.65
C ALA A 10 -11.88 31.69 5.47
N GLY A 11 -12.14 31.21 4.26
CA GLY A 11 -13.25 30.31 3.99
C GLY A 11 -13.05 29.02 4.78
N ALA A 12 -13.88 28.80 5.79
CA ALA A 12 -14.02 27.49 6.42
C ALA A 12 -14.69 26.56 5.41
N ALA A 13 -13.90 25.67 4.80
CA ALA A 13 -14.45 24.49 4.16
C ALA A 13 -15.10 23.66 5.27
N PHE A 14 -16.43 23.52 5.23
CA PHE A 14 -17.14 22.61 6.11
C PHE A 14 -16.73 21.19 5.70
N ALA A 15 -15.91 20.54 6.54
CA ALA A 15 -15.68 19.11 6.43
C ALA A 15 -17.02 18.40 6.64
N ALA A 16 -17.47 17.63 5.65
CA ALA A 16 -18.54 16.68 5.88
C ALA A 16 -18.03 15.61 6.85
N ALA A 17 -18.77 15.33 7.91
CA ALA A 17 -18.52 14.14 8.72
C ALA A 17 -18.57 12.90 7.81
N ALA A 18 -17.83 11.83 8.14
CA ALA A 18 -17.94 10.58 7.38
C ALA A 18 -19.33 9.91 7.50
N ASP A 19 -20.19 10.42 8.40
CA ASP A 19 -21.62 10.11 8.46
C ASP A 19 -22.32 10.53 7.16
N GLY A 20 -22.94 9.56 6.47
CA GLY A 20 -23.58 9.76 5.17
C GLY A 20 -22.67 9.72 3.94
N ALA A 21 -21.36 9.48 4.11
CA ALA A 21 -20.42 9.29 2.98
C ALA A 21 -20.68 8.00 2.19
N ILE A 22 -21.39 7.04 2.78
CA ILE A 22 -21.83 5.82 2.10
C ILE A 22 -23.36 5.77 2.12
N LYS A 23 -23.94 5.63 0.93
CA LYS A 23 -25.36 5.28 0.75
C LYS A 23 -25.44 3.87 0.18
N ALA A 24 -26.15 2.99 0.86
CA ALA A 24 -26.44 1.63 0.42
C ALA A 24 -27.96 1.46 0.33
N ASP A 25 -28.55 1.85 -0.80
CA ASP A 25 -29.99 1.77 -1.02
C ASP A 25 -30.33 0.49 -1.79
N GLY A 26 -30.80 -0.52 -1.06
CA GLY A 26 -31.10 -1.84 -1.61
C GLY A 26 -29.87 -2.52 -2.21
N SER A 27 -29.79 -2.57 -3.53
CA SER A 27 -28.70 -3.17 -4.31
C SER A 27 -27.68 -2.16 -4.84
N ASN A 28 -27.84 -0.87 -4.55
CA ASN A 28 -27.05 0.21 -5.12
C ASN A 28 -26.15 0.84 -4.06
N PHE A 29 -24.86 0.97 -4.36
CA PHE A 29 -23.86 1.48 -3.43
C PHE A 29 -23.22 2.75 -4.00
N THR A 30 -23.18 3.79 -3.18
CA THR A 30 -22.55 5.08 -3.50
C THR A 30 -21.63 5.47 -2.35
N LEU A 31 -20.34 5.59 -2.65
CA LEU A 31 -19.34 6.13 -1.75
C LEU A 31 -18.95 7.52 -2.27
N THR A 32 -19.05 8.54 -1.41
CA THR A 32 -18.86 9.94 -1.76
C THR A 32 -17.75 10.55 -0.92
N GLY A 33 -16.76 11.15 -1.60
CA GLY A 33 -15.80 12.07 -1.00
C GLY A 33 -15.99 13.50 -1.50
N ASP A 34 -15.11 14.41 -1.08
CA ASP A 34 -15.25 15.85 -1.35
C ASP A 34 -15.26 16.17 -2.86
N GLY A 35 -14.50 15.41 -3.65
CA GLY A 35 -14.37 15.54 -5.10
C GLY A 35 -14.44 14.22 -5.85
N VAL A 36 -14.89 13.14 -5.20
CA VAL A 36 -14.96 11.79 -5.80
C VAL A 36 -16.30 11.12 -5.54
N SER A 37 -16.73 10.30 -6.48
CA SER A 37 -17.80 9.32 -6.28
C SER A 37 -17.40 7.97 -6.82
N TYR A 38 -17.69 6.92 -6.06
CA TYR A 38 -17.50 5.52 -6.43
C TYR A 38 -18.84 4.81 -6.32
N LEU A 39 -19.39 4.38 -7.46
CA LEU A 39 -20.71 3.75 -7.55
C LEU A 39 -20.57 2.36 -8.14
N PHE A 40 -21.29 1.42 -7.56
CA PHE A 40 -21.47 0.06 -8.07
C PHE A 40 -22.79 -0.51 -7.56
N HIS A 41 -23.31 -1.54 -8.22
CA HIS A 41 -24.56 -2.19 -7.81
C HIS A 41 -24.49 -3.71 -7.88
N VAL A 42 -25.47 -4.36 -7.26
CA VAL A 42 -25.73 -5.80 -7.42
C VAL A 42 -26.61 -5.97 -8.65
N ASP A 43 -26.13 -6.72 -9.65
CA ASP A 43 -26.96 -7.08 -10.78
C ASP A 43 -28.13 -7.98 -10.32
N PRO A 44 -29.39 -7.64 -10.64
CA PRO A 44 -30.55 -8.33 -10.08
C PRO A 44 -30.69 -9.78 -10.56
N THR A 45 -30.05 -10.16 -11.67
CA THR A 45 -30.17 -11.50 -12.26
C THR A 45 -29.03 -12.41 -11.82
N SER A 46 -27.80 -11.99 -12.10
CA SER A 46 -26.57 -12.73 -11.82
C SER A 46 -26.12 -12.62 -10.37
N ARG A 47 -26.60 -11.61 -9.64
CA ARG A 47 -26.18 -11.27 -8.28
C ARG A 47 -24.68 -10.93 -8.17
N ASP A 48 -24.05 -10.62 -9.29
CA ASP A 48 -22.66 -10.15 -9.34
C ASP A 48 -22.60 -8.65 -9.02
N LEU A 49 -21.40 -8.16 -8.70
CA LEU A 49 -21.17 -6.74 -8.43
C LEU A 49 -20.66 -6.02 -9.67
N VAL A 50 -21.41 -5.01 -10.10
CA VAL A 50 -21.18 -4.28 -11.35
C VAL A 50 -20.71 -2.85 -11.04
N SER A 51 -19.53 -2.48 -11.54
CA SER A 51 -18.97 -1.13 -11.44
C SER A 51 -19.77 -0.15 -12.29
N ASP A 52 -20.12 1.00 -11.73
CA ASP A 52 -20.90 2.05 -12.41
C ASP A 52 -20.08 3.29 -12.74
N HIS A 53 -19.37 3.82 -11.75
CA HIS A 53 -18.61 5.07 -11.85
C HIS A 53 -17.47 5.10 -10.83
N TYR A 54 -16.31 5.60 -11.25
CA TYR A 54 -15.25 6.02 -10.34
C TYR A 54 -14.54 7.25 -10.90
N GLY A 55 -14.85 8.41 -10.35
CA GLY A 55 -14.35 9.69 -10.84
C GLY A 55 -14.96 10.85 -10.05
N GLY A 56 -15.13 12.00 -10.70
CA GLY A 56 -15.73 13.19 -10.07
C GLY A 56 -17.14 12.96 -9.51
N PRO A 57 -17.72 13.93 -8.79
CA PRO A 57 -19.02 13.77 -8.14
C PRO A 57 -20.12 13.31 -9.13
N ALA A 58 -20.82 12.23 -8.78
CA ALA A 58 -21.90 11.66 -9.59
C ALA A 58 -23.00 11.07 -8.70
N THR A 59 -24.24 11.16 -9.16
CA THR A 59 -25.42 10.57 -8.50
C THR A 59 -26.05 9.43 -9.30
N ASP A 60 -25.68 9.30 -10.56
CA ASP A 60 -26.36 8.44 -11.52
C ASP A 60 -25.56 7.16 -11.73
N PHE A 61 -26.26 6.03 -11.69
CA PHE A 61 -25.72 4.73 -12.04
C PHE A 61 -25.66 4.60 -13.56
N THR A 62 -24.52 4.17 -14.09
CA THR A 62 -24.30 4.11 -15.53
C THR A 62 -25.00 2.88 -16.10
N PRO A 63 -25.93 3.02 -17.06
CA PRO A 63 -26.54 1.87 -17.72
C PRO A 63 -25.47 0.97 -18.35
N PRO A 64 -25.66 -0.37 -18.39
CA PRO A 64 -24.75 -1.27 -19.06
C PRO A 64 -24.48 -0.82 -20.51
N ALA A 65 -23.23 -0.85 -20.94
CA ALA A 65 -22.89 -0.52 -22.32
C ALA A 65 -23.55 -1.52 -23.27
N ALA A 66 -24.01 -1.05 -24.43
CA ALA A 66 -24.51 -1.93 -25.48
C ALA A 66 -23.34 -2.62 -26.19
N VAL A 67 -22.99 -3.83 -25.73
CA VAL A 67 -21.97 -4.68 -26.34
C VAL A 67 -22.63 -5.81 -27.14
N SER A 68 -22.11 -6.12 -28.33
CA SER A 68 -22.60 -7.23 -29.15
C SER A 68 -22.27 -8.57 -28.49
N ASN A 69 -23.30 -9.36 -28.17
CA ASN A 69 -23.16 -10.72 -27.60
C ASN A 69 -22.95 -11.81 -28.67
N ASN A 70 -22.45 -11.44 -29.86
CA ASN A 70 -22.12 -12.40 -30.91
C ASN A 70 -20.70 -12.96 -30.71
N GLY A 71 -20.52 -14.25 -30.95
CA GLY A 71 -19.22 -14.92 -30.80
C GLY A 71 -19.06 -15.53 -29.41
N TRP A 72 -17.81 -15.68 -28.96
CA TRP A 72 -17.52 -16.34 -27.67
C TRP A 72 -17.51 -15.36 -26.50
N SER A 73 -17.29 -14.07 -26.74
CA SER A 73 -17.32 -13.02 -25.70
C SER A 73 -18.75 -12.57 -25.41
N ASP A 74 -19.52 -13.43 -24.73
CA ASP A 74 -20.83 -13.10 -24.17
C ASP A 74 -20.79 -13.08 -22.62
N GLY A 75 -21.91 -12.73 -21.98
CA GLY A 75 -22.06 -12.80 -20.53
C GLY A 75 -21.15 -11.86 -19.73
N LEU A 76 -20.45 -12.41 -18.73
CA LEU A 76 -19.69 -11.65 -17.73
C LEU A 76 -18.52 -10.86 -18.33
N THR A 77 -17.96 -11.30 -19.47
CA THR A 77 -16.92 -10.57 -20.21
C THR A 77 -17.37 -9.15 -20.62
N ASN A 78 -18.67 -8.96 -20.86
CA ASN A 78 -19.25 -7.68 -21.30
C ASN A 78 -19.78 -6.83 -20.15
N THR A 79 -19.47 -7.22 -18.91
CA THR A 79 -19.87 -6.49 -17.70
C THR A 79 -18.65 -5.88 -17.03
N ARG A 80 -18.78 -4.68 -16.46
CA ARG A 80 -17.74 -4.05 -15.63
C ARG A 80 -17.86 -4.57 -14.21
N ARG A 81 -16.92 -5.39 -13.73
CA ARG A 81 -17.07 -6.19 -12.50
C ARG A 81 -16.19 -5.67 -11.38
N GLU A 82 -16.69 -5.69 -10.15
CA GLU A 82 -15.94 -5.26 -8.95
C GLU A 82 -15.00 -6.34 -8.39
N PHE A 83 -15.33 -7.63 -8.56
CA PHE A 83 -14.56 -8.76 -8.03
C PHE A 83 -14.57 -9.97 -8.98
N PRO A 84 -13.93 -9.86 -10.15
CA PRO A 84 -13.99 -10.88 -11.17
C PRO A 84 -13.27 -12.17 -10.78
N ASP A 85 -14.00 -13.29 -10.82
CA ASP A 85 -13.48 -14.67 -10.76
C ASP A 85 -13.16 -15.24 -12.15
N VAL A 86 -12.72 -16.50 -12.19
CA VAL A 86 -12.43 -17.27 -13.41
C VAL A 86 -13.36 -18.48 -13.55
N GLY A 87 -13.64 -18.87 -14.81
CA GLY A 87 -14.35 -20.11 -15.14
C GLY A 87 -15.84 -19.96 -15.48
N ARG A 88 -16.36 -18.73 -15.57
CA ARG A 88 -17.80 -18.47 -15.78
C ARG A 88 -18.12 -17.43 -16.86
N SER A 89 -17.48 -17.51 -18.04
CA SER A 89 -17.61 -16.61 -19.20
C SER A 89 -16.86 -15.27 -19.17
N ASP A 90 -16.14 -14.94 -18.09
CA ASP A 90 -15.20 -13.80 -18.09
C ASP A 90 -13.81 -14.27 -18.53
N TYR A 91 -13.36 -13.85 -19.72
CA TYR A 91 -12.06 -14.25 -20.29
C TYR A 91 -10.91 -13.31 -19.93
N ARG A 92 -11.24 -12.20 -19.26
CA ARG A 92 -10.28 -11.21 -18.76
C ARG A 92 -9.54 -11.74 -17.53
N LEU A 93 -8.45 -11.08 -17.14
CA LEU A 93 -7.72 -11.40 -15.93
C LEU A 93 -8.65 -11.34 -14.70
N PRO A 94 -8.66 -12.37 -13.84
CA PRO A 94 -9.47 -12.35 -12.63
C PRO A 94 -8.80 -11.54 -11.52
N ALA A 95 -9.59 -11.04 -10.58
CA ALA A 95 -9.12 -10.50 -9.31
C ALA A 95 -8.81 -11.62 -8.30
N ILE A 96 -9.59 -12.71 -8.34
CA ILE A 96 -9.45 -13.87 -7.47
C ILE A 96 -9.37 -15.15 -8.29
N HIS A 97 -8.44 -16.03 -7.94
CA HIS A 97 -8.34 -17.38 -8.50
C HIS A 97 -8.10 -18.35 -7.35
N ILE A 98 -9.05 -19.27 -7.16
CA ILE A 98 -9.03 -20.26 -6.08
C ILE A 98 -8.92 -21.63 -6.72
N LYS A 99 -7.98 -22.45 -6.24
CA LYS A 99 -7.90 -23.87 -6.56
C LYS A 99 -8.53 -24.67 -5.43
N HIS A 100 -9.49 -25.53 -5.78
CA HIS A 100 -10.19 -26.42 -4.86
C HIS A 100 -9.48 -27.77 -4.72
N ALA A 101 -9.94 -28.57 -3.76
CA ALA A 101 -9.29 -29.84 -3.40
C ALA A 101 -9.35 -30.91 -4.52
N ASP A 102 -10.38 -30.87 -5.37
CA ASP A 102 -10.54 -31.72 -6.56
C ASP A 102 -9.71 -31.23 -7.77
N GLY A 103 -9.09 -30.05 -7.66
CA GLY A 103 -8.32 -29.42 -8.71
C GLY A 103 -9.10 -28.45 -9.58
N ASP A 104 -10.41 -28.30 -9.39
CA ASP A 104 -11.21 -27.30 -10.07
C ASP A 104 -10.81 -25.89 -9.64
N THR A 105 -11.02 -24.92 -10.52
CA THR A 105 -10.64 -23.53 -10.30
C THR A 105 -11.78 -22.53 -10.47
N VAL A 106 -13.01 -23.03 -10.63
CA VAL A 106 -14.21 -22.20 -10.78
C VAL A 106 -14.57 -21.59 -9.42
N SER A 107 -14.92 -20.32 -9.40
CA SER A 107 -15.54 -19.68 -8.23
C SER A 107 -16.82 -18.97 -8.66
N ALA A 108 -17.91 -19.09 -7.91
CA ALA A 108 -19.21 -18.53 -8.28
C ALA A 108 -19.78 -17.61 -7.19
N PHE A 109 -19.01 -16.59 -6.81
CA PHE A 109 -19.43 -15.64 -5.80
C PHE A 109 -20.69 -14.88 -6.21
N ILE A 110 -21.73 -14.97 -5.40
CA ILE A 110 -22.96 -14.19 -5.54
C ILE A 110 -23.19 -13.33 -4.30
N TYR A 111 -23.72 -12.13 -4.49
CA TYR A 111 -24.04 -11.21 -3.40
C TYR A 111 -25.07 -11.81 -2.42
N GLN A 112 -24.75 -11.74 -1.12
CA GLN A 112 -25.61 -12.15 -0.01
C GLN A 112 -26.16 -10.96 0.77
N SER A 113 -25.26 -10.11 1.28
CA SER A 113 -25.62 -8.99 2.15
C SER A 113 -24.54 -7.93 2.18
N HIS A 114 -24.82 -6.81 2.82
CA HIS A 114 -23.85 -5.77 3.11
C HIS A 114 -24.07 -5.19 4.50
N GLU A 115 -23.06 -4.47 4.98
CA GLU A 115 -23.10 -3.70 6.22
C GLU A 115 -22.28 -2.42 6.02
N VAL A 116 -22.86 -1.28 6.41
CA VAL A 116 -22.16 0.01 6.48
C VAL A 116 -21.84 0.29 7.94
N THR A 117 -20.56 0.49 8.23
CA THR A 117 -20.06 0.80 9.57
C THR A 117 -19.30 2.12 9.56
N ALA A 118 -19.51 2.94 10.58
CA ALA A 118 -18.65 4.10 10.82
C ALA A 118 -17.22 3.63 11.20
N GLY A 119 -16.22 4.41 10.82
CA GLY A 119 -14.82 4.06 11.01
C GLY A 119 -14.33 2.98 10.04
N LYS A 120 -13.12 2.49 10.31
CA LYS A 120 -12.45 1.48 9.48
C LYS A 120 -11.87 0.34 10.32
N PRO A 121 -12.20 -0.94 10.02
CA PRO A 121 -11.60 -2.08 10.71
C PRO A 121 -10.11 -2.22 10.36
N ALA A 122 -9.35 -2.73 11.34
CA ALA A 122 -7.96 -3.15 11.12
C ALA A 122 -7.90 -4.42 10.26
N LEU A 123 -6.79 -4.61 9.55
CA LEU A 123 -6.50 -5.84 8.83
C LEU A 123 -5.55 -6.71 9.67
N PRO A 124 -6.00 -7.88 10.19
CA PRO A 124 -5.17 -8.69 11.08
C PRO A 124 -3.83 -9.07 10.44
N GLY A 125 -2.74 -8.77 11.13
CA GLY A 125 -1.38 -9.11 10.69
C GLY A 125 -0.83 -8.28 9.52
N LEU A 126 -1.54 -7.25 9.06
CA LEU A 126 -1.14 -6.42 7.93
C LEU A 126 -1.13 -4.93 8.27
N PRO A 127 -0.20 -4.14 7.70
CA PRO A 127 -0.32 -2.68 7.74
C PRO A 127 -1.58 -2.25 6.98
N ALA A 128 -2.28 -1.28 7.55
CA ALA A 128 -3.52 -0.75 6.99
C ALA A 128 -3.71 0.71 7.40
N THR A 129 -4.44 1.46 6.60
CA THR A 129 -4.98 2.77 6.96
C THR A 129 -5.98 2.63 8.11
N TYR A 130 -6.11 3.68 8.93
CA TYR A 130 -6.94 3.73 10.13
C TYR A 130 -7.70 5.06 10.22
N GLY A 131 -8.87 5.06 10.86
CA GLY A 131 -9.66 6.27 11.10
C GLY A 131 -10.92 5.97 11.92
N GLY A 132 -11.40 6.99 12.65
CA GLY A 132 -12.62 6.90 13.44
C GLY A 132 -13.88 7.24 12.62
N GLU A 133 -15.02 7.32 13.30
CA GLU A 133 -16.32 7.65 12.70
C GLU A 133 -16.37 9.02 12.03
N ASP A 134 -15.52 9.96 12.44
CA ASP A 134 -15.44 11.29 11.84
C ASP A 134 -14.65 11.31 10.52
N ASP A 135 -13.72 10.36 10.33
CA ASP A 135 -12.72 10.39 9.25
C ASP A 135 -13.08 9.50 8.05
N VAL A 136 -13.72 8.36 8.33
CA VAL A 136 -13.88 7.26 7.37
C VAL A 136 -15.14 6.46 7.67
N SER A 137 -15.77 5.98 6.62
CA SER A 137 -16.86 4.99 6.69
C SER A 137 -16.51 3.78 5.85
N THR A 138 -16.95 2.60 6.26
CA THR A 138 -16.65 1.34 5.57
C THR A 138 -17.92 0.60 5.19
N LEU A 139 -18.02 0.22 3.91
CA LEU A 139 -18.97 -0.74 3.40
C LEU A 139 -18.29 -2.12 3.33
N SER A 140 -18.90 -3.11 3.97
CA SER A 140 -18.56 -4.52 3.77
C SER A 140 -19.63 -5.18 2.92
N VAL A 141 -19.22 -5.85 1.85
CA VAL A 141 -20.12 -6.60 0.95
C VAL A 141 -19.76 -8.08 1.06
N ARG A 142 -20.74 -8.90 1.47
CA ARG A 142 -20.58 -10.34 1.60
C ARG A 142 -21.08 -11.03 0.33
N MET A 143 -20.20 -11.81 -0.26
CA MET A 143 -20.49 -12.70 -1.37
C MET A 143 -20.21 -14.13 -0.95
N TYR A 144 -20.92 -15.08 -1.54
CA TYR A 144 -20.79 -16.49 -1.19
C TYR A 144 -20.82 -17.35 -2.44
N ASP A 145 -19.94 -18.34 -2.51
CA ASP A 145 -20.00 -19.42 -3.47
C ASP A 145 -20.63 -20.65 -2.80
N ASN A 146 -21.87 -20.96 -3.18
CA ASN A 146 -22.63 -22.08 -2.61
C ASN A 146 -22.10 -23.46 -3.03
N TYR A 147 -21.28 -23.55 -4.08
CA TYR A 147 -20.75 -24.84 -4.56
C TYR A 147 -19.52 -25.26 -3.77
N SER A 148 -18.68 -24.30 -3.38
CA SER A 148 -17.43 -24.54 -2.67
C SER A 148 -17.48 -24.20 -1.17
N ASP A 149 -18.60 -23.66 -0.69
CA ASP A 149 -18.77 -23.14 0.67
C ASP A 149 -17.69 -22.12 1.05
N VAL A 150 -17.46 -21.16 0.17
CA VAL A 150 -16.46 -20.09 0.35
C VAL A 150 -17.16 -18.73 0.43
N GLU A 151 -16.86 -17.96 1.47
CA GLU A 151 -17.31 -16.56 1.61
C GLU A 151 -16.20 -15.61 1.16
N ALA A 152 -16.55 -14.59 0.39
CA ALA A 152 -15.73 -13.42 0.15
C ALA A 152 -16.36 -12.19 0.83
N VAL A 153 -15.61 -11.51 1.68
CA VAL A 153 -16.01 -10.23 2.28
C VAL A 153 -15.16 -9.13 1.66
N LEU A 154 -15.78 -8.31 0.82
CA LEU A 154 -15.15 -7.17 0.16
C LEU A 154 -15.30 -5.93 1.03
N LEU A 155 -14.21 -5.21 1.26
CA LEU A 155 -14.17 -4.02 2.11
C LEU A 155 -13.92 -2.78 1.24
N TYR A 156 -14.76 -1.76 1.42
CA TYR A 156 -14.65 -0.46 0.75
C TYR A 156 -14.71 0.63 1.81
N SER A 157 -13.59 1.27 2.10
CA SER A 157 -13.54 2.40 3.04
C SER A 157 -13.36 3.71 2.27
N ILE A 158 -14.22 4.70 2.50
CA ILE A 158 -14.10 6.04 1.90
C ILE A 158 -13.59 7.00 2.95
N PHE A 159 -12.47 7.66 2.67
CA PHE A 159 -12.01 8.83 3.42
C PHE A 159 -12.38 10.10 2.63
N PRO A 160 -13.50 10.77 2.97
CA PRO A 160 -14.08 11.80 2.10
C PRO A 160 -13.13 12.95 1.79
N LYS A 161 -12.45 13.45 2.83
CA LYS A 161 -11.51 14.57 2.79
C LYS A 161 -10.32 14.38 1.85
N TYR A 162 -9.92 13.13 1.61
CA TYR A 162 -8.74 12.81 0.80
C TYR A 162 -9.11 12.25 -0.58
N ASN A 163 -10.40 12.19 -0.93
CA ASN A 163 -10.87 11.56 -2.17
C ASN A 163 -10.34 10.13 -2.35
N ALA A 164 -10.27 9.38 -1.25
CA ALA A 164 -9.60 8.09 -1.21
C ALA A 164 -10.59 6.94 -0.93
N VAL A 165 -10.65 5.99 -1.86
CA VAL A 165 -11.34 4.70 -1.68
C VAL A 165 -10.29 3.63 -1.40
N VAL A 166 -10.34 3.07 -0.21
CA VAL A 166 -9.45 1.99 0.22
C VAL A 166 -10.17 0.67 0.11
N ARG A 167 -9.59 -0.31 -0.60
CA ARG A 167 -10.19 -1.63 -0.79
C ARG A 167 -9.28 -2.75 -0.32
N SER A 168 -9.88 -3.78 0.24
CA SER A 168 -9.28 -5.08 0.49
C SER A 168 -10.38 -6.14 0.48
N PHE A 169 -10.01 -7.40 0.66
CA PHE A 169 -11.00 -8.46 0.85
C PHE A 169 -10.48 -9.55 1.79
N ARG A 170 -11.42 -10.33 2.31
CA ARG A 170 -11.16 -11.54 3.07
C ARG A 170 -11.88 -12.73 2.45
N ILE A 171 -11.19 -13.86 2.33
CA ILE A 171 -11.79 -15.15 1.97
C ILE A 171 -11.92 -16.00 3.23
N ASN A 172 -13.09 -16.55 3.50
CA ASN A 172 -13.32 -17.52 4.56
C ASN A 172 -13.69 -18.87 3.93
N ASN A 173 -12.95 -19.92 4.30
CA ASN A 173 -13.24 -21.27 3.84
C ASN A 173 -14.20 -21.94 4.83
N ASN A 174 -15.49 -21.99 4.50
CA ASN A 174 -16.51 -22.64 5.32
C ASN A 174 -16.75 -24.10 4.89
N GLY A 175 -16.09 -24.54 3.82
CA GLY A 175 -16.12 -25.91 3.33
C GLY A 175 -15.34 -26.88 4.22
N THR A 176 -15.25 -28.13 3.75
CA THR A 176 -14.66 -29.24 4.52
C THR A 176 -13.26 -29.62 4.07
N SER A 177 -12.74 -29.00 3.00
CA SER A 177 -11.42 -29.27 2.43
C SER A 177 -10.61 -28.00 2.26
N ASN A 178 -9.28 -28.12 2.18
CA ASN A 178 -8.40 -26.98 1.92
C ASN A 178 -8.68 -26.39 0.52
N ILE A 179 -8.66 -25.07 0.44
CA ILE A 179 -8.56 -24.34 -0.83
C ILE A 179 -7.18 -23.67 -0.91
N SER A 180 -6.75 -23.30 -2.11
CA SER A 180 -5.52 -22.52 -2.33
C SER A 180 -5.83 -21.24 -3.07
N ILE A 181 -5.37 -20.10 -2.56
CA ILE A 181 -5.44 -18.82 -3.25
C ILE A 181 -4.25 -18.72 -4.21
N GLU A 182 -4.54 -18.79 -5.51
CA GLU A 182 -3.56 -18.75 -6.61
C GLU A 182 -3.44 -17.34 -7.22
N ARG A 183 -4.41 -16.46 -6.96
CA ARG A 183 -4.35 -15.03 -7.28
C ARG A 183 -5.20 -14.23 -6.32
N ALA A 184 -4.69 -13.08 -5.88
CA ALA A 184 -5.36 -12.17 -4.96
C ALA A 184 -5.04 -10.70 -5.31
N ALA A 185 -5.85 -10.10 -6.19
CA ALA A 185 -5.84 -8.67 -6.44
C ALA A 185 -6.71 -7.96 -5.39
N SER A 186 -6.07 -7.23 -4.48
CA SER A 186 -6.72 -6.44 -3.43
C SER A 186 -7.67 -5.37 -3.98
N PHE A 187 -7.44 -4.92 -5.21
CA PHE A 187 -8.25 -3.95 -5.91
C PHE A 187 -8.56 -4.43 -7.32
N SER A 188 -9.82 -4.27 -7.74
CA SER A 188 -10.25 -4.51 -9.12
C SER A 188 -11.36 -3.55 -9.54
N ILE A 189 -11.14 -2.78 -10.61
CA ILE A 189 -12.21 -1.98 -11.21
C ILE A 189 -12.16 -2.11 -12.73
N ASP A 190 -13.33 -2.16 -13.36
CA ASP A 190 -13.47 -2.05 -14.80
C ASP A 190 -13.91 -0.64 -15.19
N LEU A 191 -13.02 0.09 -15.85
CA LEU A 191 -13.28 1.42 -16.40
C LEU A 191 -13.92 1.31 -17.81
N PRO A 192 -14.69 2.34 -18.24
CA PRO A 192 -15.19 2.39 -19.60
C PRO A 192 -14.05 2.51 -20.62
N ASN A 193 -14.40 2.50 -21.91
CA ASN A 193 -13.46 2.64 -23.01
C ASN A 193 -12.86 4.06 -23.07
N LEU A 194 -11.79 4.28 -22.31
CA LEU A 194 -11.08 5.55 -22.18
C LEU A 194 -9.69 5.44 -22.80
N ASP A 195 -9.19 6.54 -23.36
CA ASP A 195 -7.79 6.63 -23.73
C ASP A 195 -6.99 7.07 -22.51
N LEU A 196 -6.18 6.16 -21.98
CA LEU A 196 -5.42 6.33 -20.74
C LEU A 196 -3.94 6.01 -20.95
N ASN A 197 -3.09 6.72 -20.22
CA ASN A 197 -1.70 6.34 -19.98
C ASN A 197 -1.55 5.83 -18.55
N MET A 198 -0.78 4.76 -18.39
CA MET A 198 -0.30 4.26 -17.10
C MET A 198 1.03 4.90 -16.74
N ILE A 199 1.11 5.45 -15.53
CA ILE A 199 2.34 5.89 -14.89
C ILE A 199 2.82 4.80 -13.94
N GLU A 200 4.11 4.54 -14.01
CA GLU A 200 4.85 3.61 -13.18
C GLU A 200 6.08 4.32 -12.60
N LEU A 201 6.52 3.89 -11.42
CA LEU A 201 7.80 4.28 -10.82
C LEU A 201 8.75 3.08 -10.91
N GLN A 202 9.68 3.15 -11.87
CA GLN A 202 10.63 2.10 -12.19
C GLN A 202 12.05 2.52 -11.80
N GLY A 203 12.91 1.56 -11.48
CA GLY A 203 14.31 1.86 -11.22
C GLY A 203 15.18 0.62 -11.11
N ASP A 204 16.28 0.81 -10.41
CA ASP A 204 17.13 -0.22 -9.82
C ASP A 204 17.82 0.43 -8.61
N TRP A 205 18.64 -0.33 -7.88
CA TRP A 205 19.48 0.20 -6.81
C TRP A 205 20.25 1.44 -7.26
N ALA A 206 20.21 2.50 -6.43
CA ALA A 206 20.80 3.81 -6.67
C ALA A 206 20.17 4.63 -7.82
N HIS A 207 19.07 4.14 -8.41
CA HIS A 207 18.32 4.77 -9.49
C HIS A 207 16.81 4.50 -9.35
N GLU A 208 16.26 4.61 -8.15
CA GLU A 208 14.87 4.28 -7.84
C GLU A 208 13.87 5.34 -8.34
N MET A 209 12.60 4.93 -8.51
CA MET A 209 11.45 5.82 -8.72
C MET A 209 11.49 6.73 -9.97
N ASN A 210 12.16 6.32 -11.04
CA ASN A 210 12.06 7.00 -12.33
C ASN A 210 10.64 6.87 -12.90
N ARG A 211 10.05 8.01 -13.27
CA ARG A 211 8.70 8.05 -13.83
C ARG A 211 8.68 7.53 -15.26
N VAL A 212 7.97 6.44 -15.49
CA VAL A 212 7.72 5.85 -16.82
C VAL A 212 6.24 6.02 -17.16
N ILE A 213 5.93 6.45 -18.39
CA ILE A 213 4.56 6.64 -18.89
C ILE A 213 4.34 5.74 -20.10
N ARG A 214 3.33 4.87 -20.05
CA ARG A 214 3.00 3.92 -21.11
C ARG A 214 1.52 4.01 -21.48
N PRO A 215 1.13 4.04 -22.77
CA PRO A 215 -0.28 4.02 -23.14
C PRO A 215 -0.92 2.67 -22.80
N VAL A 216 -2.17 2.68 -22.34
CA VAL A 216 -2.98 1.47 -22.11
C VAL A 216 -3.52 0.98 -23.45
N GLN A 217 -2.90 -0.08 -23.97
CA GLN A 217 -3.25 -0.72 -25.24
C GLN A 217 -4.07 -2.00 -25.01
N TYR A 218 -4.65 -2.55 -26.08
CA TYR A 218 -5.30 -3.87 -26.05
C TYR A 218 -4.35 -4.95 -25.53
N GLY A 219 -4.87 -5.81 -24.65
CA GLY A 219 -4.09 -6.77 -23.87
C GLY A 219 -3.63 -6.18 -22.55
N GLU A 220 -2.58 -6.78 -21.97
CA GLU A 220 -2.06 -6.44 -20.64
C GLU A 220 -0.95 -5.39 -20.72
N THR A 221 -1.03 -4.36 -19.89
CA THR A 221 0.03 -3.41 -19.60
C THR A 221 0.24 -3.38 -18.08
N GLY A 222 1.43 -3.76 -17.61
CA GLY A 222 1.67 -3.89 -16.17
C GLY A 222 3.14 -4.05 -15.79
N PHE A 223 3.36 -4.26 -14.50
CA PHE A 223 4.66 -4.50 -13.85
C PHE A 223 4.45 -5.24 -12.52
N ARG A 224 5.53 -5.80 -11.96
CA ARG A 224 5.47 -6.65 -10.76
C ARG A 224 6.83 -6.72 -10.06
N SER A 225 6.82 -7.09 -8.79
CA SER A 225 8.04 -7.54 -8.09
C SER A 225 8.01 -9.05 -7.84
N THR A 226 9.14 -9.71 -8.08
CA THR A 226 9.41 -11.13 -7.76
C THR A 226 10.55 -11.29 -6.77
N GLU A 227 10.95 -10.24 -6.06
CA GLU A 227 12.13 -10.27 -5.17
C GLU A 227 11.80 -10.69 -3.72
N GLY A 228 10.56 -11.07 -3.44
CA GLY A 228 10.06 -11.27 -2.07
C GLY A 228 9.71 -9.97 -1.34
N TYR A 229 10.21 -8.83 -1.83
CA TYR A 229 9.92 -7.47 -1.35
C TYR A 229 9.21 -6.64 -2.41
N SER A 230 8.86 -5.39 -2.10
CA SER A 230 8.36 -4.42 -3.07
C SER A 230 9.38 -4.08 -4.15
N SER A 231 10.70 -4.24 -3.91
CA SER A 231 11.83 -4.01 -4.84
C SER A 231 12.22 -2.56 -5.11
N HIS A 232 13.45 -2.38 -5.60
CA HIS A 232 13.95 -1.15 -6.22
C HIS A 232 13.49 -1.03 -7.68
N LEU A 233 13.15 -2.16 -8.31
CA LEU A 233 12.84 -2.26 -9.73
C LEU A 233 11.51 -1.60 -10.07
N HIS A 234 10.50 -1.82 -9.23
CA HIS A 234 9.15 -1.29 -9.42
C HIS A 234 8.54 -0.94 -8.07
N ASN A 235 7.95 0.25 -7.95
CA ASN A 235 7.16 0.60 -6.76
C ASN A 235 5.74 0.01 -6.86
N PRO A 236 5.11 -0.44 -5.75
CA PRO A 236 3.71 -0.92 -5.73
C PRO A 236 2.65 0.18 -5.89
N PHE A 237 2.94 1.16 -6.75
CA PHE A 237 2.10 2.30 -7.11
C PHE A 237 1.97 2.37 -8.63
N MET A 238 0.74 2.56 -9.12
CA MET A 238 0.46 2.99 -10.49
C MET A 238 -0.51 4.16 -10.50
N ALA A 239 -0.47 4.98 -11.54
CA ALA A 239 -1.53 5.94 -11.83
C ALA A 239 -2.04 5.79 -13.26
N LEU A 240 -3.33 6.02 -13.46
CA LEU A 240 -3.94 6.15 -14.79
C LEU A 240 -4.32 7.60 -15.00
N ILE A 241 -3.97 8.13 -16.17
CA ILE A 241 -4.24 9.52 -16.54
C ILE A 241 -4.71 9.62 -17.97
N SER A 242 -5.52 10.63 -18.29
CA SER A 242 -5.73 11.01 -19.68
C SER A 242 -4.42 11.51 -20.32
N PRO A 243 -4.23 11.38 -21.65
CA PRO A 243 -3.02 11.86 -22.32
C PRO A 243 -2.73 13.36 -22.15
N THR A 244 -3.73 14.15 -21.77
CA THR A 244 -3.64 15.60 -21.55
C THR A 244 -3.44 15.99 -20.08
N THR A 245 -3.47 15.04 -19.14
CA THR A 245 -3.29 15.31 -17.72
C THR A 245 -1.87 15.78 -17.43
N THR A 246 -1.76 16.76 -16.54
CA THR A 246 -0.49 17.34 -16.09
C THR A 246 -0.38 17.25 -14.56
N GLU A 247 0.65 17.87 -13.98
CA GLU A 247 0.78 18.00 -12.52
C GLU A 247 -0.36 18.81 -11.87
N SER A 248 -1.04 19.68 -12.63
CA SER A 248 -2.00 20.64 -12.07
C SER A 248 -3.35 20.69 -12.78
N SER A 249 -3.60 19.80 -13.74
CA SER A 249 -4.86 19.74 -14.48
C SER A 249 -5.13 18.35 -15.05
N GLY A 250 -6.41 18.04 -15.25
CA GLY A 250 -6.86 16.77 -15.82
C GLY A 250 -7.12 15.71 -14.77
N GLU A 251 -7.71 14.59 -15.19
CA GLU A 251 -8.08 13.50 -14.30
C GLU A 251 -6.89 12.56 -14.05
N ALA A 252 -6.76 12.12 -12.81
CA ALA A 252 -5.78 11.13 -12.39
C ALA A 252 -6.40 10.15 -11.38
N TRP A 253 -6.20 8.86 -11.62
CA TRP A 253 -6.52 7.79 -10.70
C TRP A 253 -5.22 7.16 -10.22
N GLY A 254 -4.87 7.33 -8.96
CA GLY A 254 -3.72 6.66 -8.36
C GLY A 254 -4.15 5.40 -7.60
N PHE A 255 -3.28 4.39 -7.57
CA PHE A 255 -3.49 3.13 -6.85
C PHE A 255 -2.18 2.75 -6.15
N ASN A 256 -2.20 2.62 -4.84
CA ASN A 256 -1.03 2.24 -4.04
C ASN A 256 -1.35 1.07 -3.12
N LEU A 257 -0.55 0.00 -3.20
CA LEU A 257 -0.72 -1.19 -2.36
C LEU A 257 0.03 -1.01 -1.03
N VAL A 258 -0.68 -1.14 0.09
CA VAL A 258 -0.09 -1.12 1.44
C VAL A 258 0.47 -2.50 1.75
N TYR A 259 1.59 -2.84 1.11
CA TYR A 259 2.27 -4.12 1.25
C TYR A 259 3.75 -4.01 0.87
N SER A 260 4.63 -4.68 1.61
CA SER A 260 6.08 -4.62 1.40
C SER A 260 6.66 -5.85 0.72
N GLY A 261 5.82 -6.82 0.35
CA GLY A 261 6.23 -8.05 -0.34
C GLY A 261 6.07 -7.98 -1.86
N SER A 262 6.13 -9.14 -2.51
CA SER A 262 5.90 -9.27 -3.95
C SER A 262 4.48 -8.88 -4.35
N PHE A 263 4.36 -8.04 -5.38
CA PHE A 263 3.11 -7.50 -5.88
C PHE A 263 3.01 -7.58 -7.40
N ALA A 264 1.80 -7.42 -7.94
CA ALA A 264 1.56 -7.20 -9.36
C ALA A 264 0.55 -6.08 -9.59
N ALA A 265 0.87 -5.17 -10.51
CA ALA A 265 0.00 -4.10 -11.00
C ALA A 265 -0.28 -4.35 -12.48
N THR A 266 -1.55 -4.39 -12.88
CA THR A 266 -1.92 -4.70 -14.27
C THR A 266 -3.14 -3.91 -14.69
N THR A 267 -3.05 -3.31 -15.88
CA THR A 267 -4.20 -2.87 -16.64
C THR A 267 -4.40 -3.79 -17.84
N GLU A 268 -5.64 -4.18 -18.11
CA GLU A 268 -6.00 -5.00 -19.27
C GLU A 268 -7.10 -4.30 -20.06
N ARG A 269 -6.81 -3.89 -21.30
CA ARG A 269 -7.84 -3.42 -22.22
C ARG A 269 -8.32 -4.60 -23.05
N PHE A 270 -9.57 -4.99 -22.86
CA PHE A 270 -10.15 -6.16 -23.52
C PHE A 270 -10.78 -5.80 -24.88
N SER A 271 -11.24 -6.79 -25.65
CA SER A 271 -11.76 -6.62 -27.02
C SER A 271 -12.95 -5.64 -27.13
N ASN A 272 -13.78 -5.55 -26.09
CA ASN A 272 -14.89 -4.60 -26.00
C ASN A 272 -14.46 -3.15 -25.63
N GLY A 273 -13.18 -2.93 -25.37
CA GLY A 273 -12.59 -1.64 -25.04
C GLY A 273 -12.59 -1.28 -23.56
N PHE A 274 -13.26 -2.05 -22.70
CA PHE A 274 -13.18 -1.84 -21.24
C PHE A 274 -11.76 -2.06 -20.74
N ILE A 275 -11.40 -1.31 -19.70
CA ILE A 275 -10.08 -1.35 -19.08
C ILE A 275 -10.23 -1.89 -17.67
N ARG A 276 -9.76 -3.11 -17.44
CA ARG A 276 -9.67 -3.71 -16.12
C ARG A 276 -8.39 -3.26 -15.43
N VAL A 277 -8.50 -2.83 -14.18
CA VAL A 277 -7.36 -2.42 -13.34
C VAL A 277 -7.25 -3.40 -12.19
N LEU A 278 -6.06 -3.95 -11.95
CA LEU A 278 -5.78 -4.94 -10.92
C LEU A 278 -4.51 -4.57 -10.16
N LEU A 279 -4.57 -4.60 -8.83
CA LEU A 279 -3.40 -4.42 -7.96
C LEU A 279 -3.51 -5.31 -6.72
N GLY A 280 -2.46 -6.08 -6.44
CA GLY A 280 -2.40 -6.95 -5.26
C GLY A 280 -1.17 -7.85 -5.25
N LEU A 281 -1.30 -9.05 -4.68
CA LEU A 281 -0.20 -10.01 -4.55
C LEU A 281 0.26 -10.51 -5.93
N ASN A 282 1.57 -10.74 -6.08
CA ASN A 282 2.09 -11.37 -7.29
C ASN A 282 1.69 -12.84 -7.34
N SER A 283 0.94 -13.25 -8.37
CA SER A 283 0.46 -14.63 -8.51
C SER A 283 1.59 -15.65 -8.71
N LEU A 284 2.80 -15.25 -9.13
CA LEU A 284 3.94 -16.17 -9.17
C LEU A 284 4.37 -16.67 -7.78
N HIS A 285 4.05 -15.90 -6.74
CA HIS A 285 4.33 -16.23 -5.35
C HIS A 285 3.04 -16.55 -4.57
N ALA A 286 1.91 -16.67 -5.26
CA ALA A 286 0.64 -17.04 -4.65
C ALA A 286 0.38 -18.53 -4.87
N SER A 287 0.36 -19.27 -3.76
CA SER A 287 -0.28 -20.57 -3.63
C SER A 287 -0.51 -20.74 -2.13
N ILE A 288 -1.47 -19.96 -1.63
CA ILE A 288 -1.68 -19.74 -0.19
C ILE A 288 -2.79 -20.68 0.28
N PRO A 289 -2.48 -21.72 1.08
CA PRO A 289 -3.49 -22.64 1.55
C PRO A 289 -4.38 -21.97 2.60
N VAL A 290 -5.70 -22.18 2.47
CA VAL A 290 -6.70 -21.79 3.46
C VAL A 290 -7.41 -23.05 3.94
N PRO A 291 -7.12 -23.53 5.17
CA PRO A 291 -7.76 -24.74 5.69
C PRO A 291 -9.25 -24.50 6.00
N PRO A 292 -10.06 -25.57 6.16
CA PRO A 292 -11.42 -25.49 6.68
C PRO A 292 -11.51 -24.65 7.95
N GLY A 293 -12.45 -23.70 8.00
CA GLY A 293 -12.60 -22.72 9.08
C GLY A 293 -11.51 -21.63 9.13
N GLY A 294 -10.53 -21.68 8.22
CA GLY A 294 -9.49 -20.69 8.06
C GLY A 294 -9.93 -19.50 7.21
N ASN A 295 -9.10 -18.46 7.20
CA ASN A 295 -9.32 -17.29 6.37
C ASN A 295 -8.01 -16.75 5.77
N PHE A 296 -8.15 -16.06 4.65
CA PHE A 296 -7.10 -15.28 4.00
C PHE A 296 -7.52 -13.81 3.96
N GLN A 297 -6.67 -12.91 4.45
CA GLN A 297 -6.85 -11.47 4.37
C GLN A 297 -5.87 -10.89 3.33
N ALA A 298 -6.39 -10.24 2.30
CA ALA A 298 -5.57 -9.51 1.35
C ALA A 298 -5.07 -8.18 1.96
N PRO A 299 -3.87 -7.67 1.60
CA PRO A 299 -3.48 -6.30 1.91
C PRO A 299 -4.47 -5.31 1.29
N GLU A 300 -4.45 -4.05 1.74
CA GLU A 300 -5.29 -3.02 1.13
C GLU A 300 -4.59 -2.26 0.01
N VAL A 301 -5.38 -1.80 -0.94
CA VAL A 301 -5.00 -0.77 -1.91
C VAL A 301 -5.74 0.50 -1.55
N VAL A 302 -4.98 1.57 -1.41
CA VAL A 302 -5.52 2.92 -1.36
C VAL A 302 -5.63 3.41 -2.80
N SER A 303 -6.82 3.80 -3.22
CA SER A 303 -7.05 4.44 -4.52
C SER A 303 -7.50 5.87 -4.31
N VAL A 304 -6.94 6.80 -5.09
CA VAL A 304 -7.24 8.23 -5.02
C VAL A 304 -7.63 8.71 -6.40
N TYR A 305 -8.71 9.48 -6.46
CA TYR A 305 -9.08 10.24 -7.66
C TYR A 305 -8.78 11.73 -7.47
N SER A 306 -8.33 12.38 -8.54
CA SER A 306 -8.12 13.82 -8.62
C SER A 306 -8.61 14.33 -9.97
N SER A 307 -9.39 15.41 -9.96
CA SER A 307 -9.71 16.22 -11.14
C SER A 307 -8.73 17.39 -11.36
N GLU A 308 -7.75 17.54 -10.45
CA GLU A 308 -6.77 18.63 -10.41
C GLU A 308 -5.35 18.17 -10.80
N GLY A 309 -5.26 17.13 -11.63
CA GLY A 309 -4.01 16.54 -12.09
C GLY A 309 -3.29 15.68 -11.03
N LEU A 310 -2.07 15.27 -11.38
CA LEU A 310 -1.23 14.39 -10.54
C LEU A 310 -0.86 15.02 -9.20
N GLY A 311 -0.64 16.33 -9.16
CA GLY A 311 -0.32 17.05 -7.93
C GLY A 311 -1.47 17.00 -6.93
N GLY A 312 -2.73 17.10 -7.38
CA GLY A 312 -3.91 16.92 -6.53
C GLY A 312 -3.96 15.52 -5.91
N MET A 313 -3.77 14.50 -6.75
CA MET A 313 -3.69 13.10 -6.33
C MET A 313 -2.57 12.87 -5.30
N SER A 314 -1.36 13.37 -5.55
CA SER A 314 -0.22 13.21 -4.63
C SER A 314 -0.46 13.90 -3.29
N ARG A 315 -1.05 15.11 -3.27
CA ARG A 315 -1.40 15.80 -2.01
C ARG A 315 -2.40 15.00 -1.19
N SER A 316 -3.43 14.44 -1.82
CA SER A 316 -4.37 13.51 -1.17
C SER A 316 -3.66 12.31 -0.55
N TYR A 317 -2.75 11.66 -1.26
CA TYR A 317 -1.94 10.57 -0.71
C TYR A 317 -1.09 11.01 0.48
N HIS A 318 -0.38 12.13 0.35
CA HIS A 318 0.50 12.64 1.40
C HIS A 318 -0.27 13.01 2.67
N ASP A 319 -1.42 13.65 2.53
CA ASP A 319 -2.27 14.03 3.65
C ASP A 319 -2.91 12.80 4.29
N LEU A 320 -3.48 11.88 3.49
CA LEU A 320 -4.03 10.63 4.02
C LEU A 320 -2.96 9.84 4.77
N TYR A 321 -1.76 9.66 4.23
CA TYR A 321 -0.75 8.81 4.86
C TYR A 321 -0.15 9.40 6.12
N ARG A 322 -0.01 10.73 6.20
CA ARG A 322 0.41 11.40 7.43
C ARG A 322 -0.63 11.25 8.53
N ASN A 323 -1.91 11.33 8.21
CA ASN A 323 -2.98 11.33 9.21
C ASN A 323 -3.52 9.92 9.55
N HIS A 324 -3.46 8.97 8.61
CA HIS A 324 -4.22 7.73 8.66
C HIS A 324 -3.44 6.47 8.25
N LEU A 325 -2.12 6.54 8.02
CA LEU A 325 -1.31 5.33 7.76
C LEU A 325 -0.06 5.27 8.63
N SER A 326 0.71 6.36 8.65
CA SER A 326 1.85 6.47 9.55
C SER A 326 1.39 6.41 10.99
N ARG A 327 2.08 5.58 11.78
CA ARG A 327 1.86 5.40 13.23
C ARG A 327 3.04 5.94 14.04
N SER A 328 4.01 6.57 13.39
CA SER A 328 5.18 7.12 14.08
C SER A 328 4.77 8.39 14.85
N ASN A 329 5.21 8.49 16.11
CA ASN A 329 5.06 9.73 16.89
C ASN A 329 5.75 10.93 16.22
N HIS A 330 6.74 10.69 15.36
CA HIS A 330 7.49 11.71 14.62
C HIS A 330 6.86 12.11 13.27
N THR A 331 5.61 11.71 12.99
CA THR A 331 4.99 11.96 11.67
C THR A 331 4.85 13.45 11.34
N PHE A 332 4.48 14.25 12.34
CA PHE A 332 4.28 15.70 12.21
C PHE A 332 5.42 16.52 12.82
N GLU A 333 6.47 15.86 13.31
CA GLU A 333 7.64 16.52 13.87
C GLU A 333 8.66 16.79 12.77
N THR A 334 9.35 17.93 12.88
CA THR A 334 10.53 18.18 12.06
C THR A 334 11.59 17.12 12.39
N ARG A 335 12.04 16.37 11.38
CA ARG A 335 13.10 15.38 11.57
C ARG A 335 14.43 16.08 11.86
N PRO A 336 15.25 15.54 12.79
CA PRO A 336 16.54 16.11 13.09
C PRO A 336 17.44 16.03 11.86
N VAL A 337 18.25 17.07 11.64
CA VAL A 337 19.37 16.97 10.69
C VAL A 337 20.33 15.93 11.27
N LEU A 338 20.69 14.93 10.46
CA LEU A 338 21.53 13.82 10.88
C LEU A 338 22.83 13.73 10.10
N LEU A 339 23.84 13.12 10.72
CA LEU A 339 25.04 12.62 10.06
C LEU A 339 25.11 11.11 10.28
N ASN A 340 25.21 10.35 9.20
CA ASN A 340 25.40 8.91 9.22
C ASN A 340 26.87 8.58 8.87
N SER A 341 27.45 7.58 9.55
CA SER A 341 28.88 7.24 9.42
C SER A 341 29.27 6.47 8.16
N TRP A 342 28.33 5.91 7.39
CA TRP A 342 28.59 4.91 6.35
C TRP A 342 29.61 5.36 5.30
N GLU A 343 29.30 6.38 4.49
CA GLU A 343 30.21 6.81 3.42
C GLU A 343 31.49 7.47 3.94
N GLY A 344 31.49 7.94 5.20
CA GLY A 344 32.65 8.57 5.81
C GLY A 344 33.69 7.58 6.32
N LEU A 345 33.26 6.41 6.81
CA LEU A 345 34.15 5.44 7.48
C LEU A 345 34.11 4.03 6.87
N GLY A 346 33.03 3.64 6.18
CA GLY A 346 32.80 2.25 5.81
C GLY A 346 32.89 1.33 7.03
N PHE A 347 33.70 0.26 6.92
CA PHE A 347 33.99 -0.64 8.04
C PHE A 347 35.24 -0.24 8.86
N GLU A 348 35.92 0.87 8.54
CA GLU A 348 37.11 1.33 9.27
C GLU A 348 36.73 2.10 10.55
N ILE A 349 35.87 1.49 11.36
CA ILE A 349 35.33 2.08 12.58
C ILE A 349 36.06 1.58 13.83
N ASN A 350 36.06 2.41 14.86
CA ASN A 350 36.29 2.06 16.26
C ASN A 350 35.72 3.18 17.13
N GLN A 351 35.66 2.98 18.45
CA GLN A 351 35.15 4.00 19.36
C GLN A 351 35.80 5.38 19.14
N THR A 352 37.12 5.46 18.94
CA THR A 352 37.81 6.75 18.77
C THR A 352 37.44 7.47 17.47
N SER A 353 37.34 6.75 16.35
CA SER A 353 36.94 7.37 15.08
C SER A 353 35.49 7.87 15.12
N LEU A 354 34.61 7.10 15.78
CA LEU A 354 33.21 7.45 15.96
C LEU A 354 33.02 8.63 16.93
N ASP A 355 33.72 8.67 18.06
CA ASP A 355 33.68 9.80 19.02
C ASP A 355 34.11 11.11 18.34
N SER A 356 35.18 11.04 17.54
CA SER A 356 35.67 12.18 16.78
C SER A 356 34.62 12.68 15.78
N LEU A 357 33.96 11.77 15.06
CA LEU A 357 32.94 12.11 14.08
C LEU A 357 31.67 12.65 14.75
N ALA A 358 31.23 12.06 15.86
CA ALA A 358 30.10 12.52 16.67
C ALA A 358 30.37 13.93 17.23
N LYS A 359 31.58 14.18 17.73
CA LYS A 359 31.98 15.52 18.19
C LYS A 359 31.91 16.55 17.07
N GLN A 360 32.47 16.24 15.90
CA GLN A 360 32.42 17.13 14.73
C GLN A 360 30.98 17.37 14.26
N THR A 361 30.13 16.34 14.33
CA THR A 361 28.70 16.43 14.05
C THR A 361 28.03 17.47 14.95
N ALA A 362 28.25 17.39 16.27
CA ALA A 362 27.73 18.36 17.23
C ALA A 362 28.29 19.77 16.99
N ASP A 363 29.59 19.91 16.72
CA ASP A 363 30.26 21.18 16.47
C ASP A 363 29.71 21.88 15.18
N LEU A 364 29.17 21.12 14.22
CA LEU A 364 28.48 21.63 13.02
C LEU A 364 27.02 22.02 13.26
N GLY A 365 26.47 21.76 14.46
CA GLY A 365 25.06 22.02 14.78
C GLY A 365 24.09 20.92 14.30
N ILE A 366 24.59 19.75 13.91
CA ILE A 366 23.78 18.59 13.53
C ILE A 366 23.24 17.91 14.79
N GLN A 367 22.01 17.40 14.74
CA GLN A 367 21.24 17.02 15.93
C GLN A 367 21.24 15.52 16.22
N LEU A 368 21.47 14.69 15.21
CA LEU A 368 21.47 13.22 15.33
C LEU A 368 22.73 12.65 14.68
N PHE A 369 23.48 11.85 15.42
CA PHE A 369 24.57 11.04 14.88
C PHE A 369 24.12 9.59 14.77
N VAL A 370 24.20 9.02 13.58
CA VAL A 370 23.82 7.63 13.30
C VAL A 370 25.07 6.79 13.05
N ASN A 371 25.29 5.81 13.92
CA ASN A 371 26.29 4.79 13.72
C ASN A 371 25.75 3.69 12.80
N ASP A 372 26.33 3.59 11.61
CA ASP A 372 25.93 2.63 10.58
C ASP A 372 26.54 1.23 10.79
N ASP A 373 26.63 0.42 9.73
CA ASP A 373 27.15 -0.95 9.75
C ASP A 373 28.57 -1.03 10.32
N GLY A 374 28.91 -2.18 10.92
CA GLY A 374 30.24 -2.47 11.43
C GLY A 374 30.35 -2.61 12.95
N TRP A 375 29.32 -2.23 13.70
CA TRP A 375 29.41 -2.13 15.17
C TRP A 375 29.31 -3.45 15.93
N PHE A 376 28.90 -4.53 15.26
CA PHE A 376 28.46 -5.79 15.87
C PHE A 376 29.30 -7.01 15.45
N GLY A 377 28.95 -8.17 16.00
CA GLY A 377 29.65 -9.43 15.79
C GLY A 377 30.91 -9.55 16.65
N GLN A 378 31.36 -10.78 16.86
CA GLN A 378 32.58 -11.08 17.62
C GLN A 378 33.49 -11.99 16.81
N ALA A 379 34.80 -11.94 17.06
CA ALA A 379 35.75 -12.84 16.40
C ALA A 379 35.32 -14.32 16.58
N PRO A 380 35.41 -15.15 15.53
CA PRO A 380 36.02 -14.87 14.21
C PRO A 380 35.06 -14.24 13.18
N TYR A 381 33.83 -13.89 13.55
CA TYR A 381 32.77 -13.44 12.65
C TYR A 381 32.35 -11.99 12.94
N ALA A 382 33.30 -11.13 13.29
CA ALA A 382 33.03 -9.72 13.52
C ALA A 382 32.60 -9.01 12.23
N ARG A 383 31.71 -8.01 12.36
CA ARG A 383 31.23 -7.19 11.25
C ARG A 383 32.29 -6.15 10.86
N ILE A 384 33.39 -6.60 10.28
CA ILE A 384 34.48 -5.72 9.78
C ILE A 384 34.51 -5.64 8.26
N ASN A 385 33.55 -6.29 7.60
CA ASN A 385 33.26 -6.26 6.17
C ASN A 385 31.82 -6.78 5.96
N ASP A 386 31.41 -6.88 4.70
CA ASP A 386 30.07 -7.30 4.27
C ASP A 386 29.89 -8.83 4.16
N THR A 387 30.81 -9.63 4.71
CA THR A 387 30.81 -11.11 4.59
C THR A 387 30.65 -11.87 5.91
N ALA A 388 30.61 -11.17 7.05
CA ALA A 388 30.44 -11.78 8.38
C ALA A 388 29.73 -10.84 9.38
N GLY A 389 29.15 -11.43 10.44
CA GLY A 389 28.54 -10.73 11.57
C GLY A 389 27.01 -10.62 11.57
N LEU A 390 26.32 -10.76 10.43
CA LEU A 390 24.85 -10.64 10.39
C LEU A 390 24.18 -11.76 11.20
N GLY A 391 23.37 -11.36 12.19
CA GLY A 391 22.74 -12.25 13.17
C GLY A 391 23.35 -12.13 14.59
N ASP A 392 24.58 -11.65 14.71
CA ASP A 392 25.30 -11.49 15.97
C ASP A 392 25.26 -10.04 16.47
N TRP A 393 24.09 -9.60 16.95
CA TRP A 393 23.80 -8.22 17.37
C TRP A 393 24.39 -7.83 18.73
N THR A 394 25.62 -8.23 19.02
CA THR A 394 26.39 -7.80 20.20
C THR A 394 27.51 -6.87 19.76
N PRO A 395 27.82 -5.80 20.51
CA PRO A 395 28.90 -4.87 20.14
C PRO A 395 30.23 -5.60 19.97
N ASN A 396 30.94 -5.31 18.88
CA ASN A 396 32.26 -5.87 18.63
C ASN A 396 33.24 -5.37 19.70
N PRO A 397 33.82 -6.25 20.56
CA PRO A 397 34.72 -5.84 21.62
C PRO A 397 36.03 -5.22 21.11
N ASP A 398 36.42 -5.49 19.87
CA ASP A 398 37.60 -4.86 19.26
C ASP A 398 37.34 -3.39 18.89
N HIS A 399 36.09 -3.03 18.59
CA HIS A 399 35.66 -1.65 18.31
C HIS A 399 35.19 -0.92 19.58
N PHE A 400 34.53 -1.65 20.47
CA PHE A 400 33.94 -1.16 21.72
C PHE A 400 34.38 -2.03 22.90
N PRO A 401 35.63 -1.88 23.40
CA PRO A 401 36.17 -2.73 24.48
C PRO A 401 35.38 -2.68 25.78
N ASN A 402 34.67 -1.58 26.02
CA ASN A 402 33.83 -1.37 27.20
C ASN A 402 32.34 -1.57 26.91
N GLY A 403 32.00 -2.15 25.75
CA GLY A 403 30.64 -2.25 25.24
C GLY A 403 30.11 -0.92 24.70
N LEU A 404 28.89 -0.96 24.16
CA LEU A 404 28.28 0.18 23.47
C LEU A 404 27.77 1.28 24.41
N GLY A 405 27.38 0.92 25.64
CA GLY A 405 26.78 1.85 26.61
C GLY A 405 27.64 3.07 26.96
N PRO A 406 28.91 2.88 27.35
CA PRO A 406 29.81 4.01 27.63
C PRO A 406 30.01 4.92 26.41
N TYR A 407 30.17 4.36 25.22
CA TYR A 407 30.29 5.12 23.98
C TYR A 407 29.04 5.95 23.68
N VAL A 408 27.84 5.38 23.81
CA VAL A 408 26.58 6.13 23.64
C VAL A 408 26.49 7.28 24.64
N ALA A 409 26.91 7.07 25.90
CA ALA A 409 26.94 8.14 26.90
C ALA A 409 27.93 9.27 26.55
N ASP A 410 29.05 8.96 25.91
CA ASP A 410 29.99 9.96 25.40
C ASP A 410 29.34 10.79 24.27
N VAL A 411 28.66 10.13 23.33
CA VAL A 411 27.91 10.79 22.23
C VAL A 411 26.81 11.70 22.76
N ASP A 412 25.96 11.20 23.66
CA ASP A 412 24.88 11.96 24.30
C ASP A 412 25.41 13.10 25.20
N GLY A 413 26.70 13.04 25.59
CA GLY A 413 27.38 14.09 26.32
C GLY A 413 27.65 15.34 25.48
N PHE A 414 27.82 15.20 24.16
CA PHE A 414 28.12 16.30 23.26
C PHE A 414 26.95 17.30 23.18
N THR A 415 27.28 18.59 23.17
CA THR A 415 26.29 19.67 23.07
C THR A 415 26.30 20.19 21.65
N VAL A 416 25.12 20.23 21.02
CA VAL A 416 24.96 20.72 19.65
C VAL A 416 25.30 22.21 19.61
N ALA A 417 26.17 22.60 18.68
CA ALA A 417 26.61 24.00 18.55
C ALA A 417 25.42 24.94 18.34
N ASN A 418 25.47 26.11 19.00
CA ASN A 418 24.40 27.11 18.99
C ASN A 418 23.04 26.60 19.52
N SER A 419 23.04 25.53 20.30
CA SER A 419 21.85 24.94 20.92
C SER A 419 22.11 24.54 22.37
N SER A 420 21.04 24.41 23.15
CA SER A 420 21.09 23.77 24.48
C SER A 420 20.84 22.26 24.41
N GLN A 421 20.59 21.73 23.22
CA GLN A 421 20.30 20.31 23.01
C GLN A 421 21.57 19.47 23.04
N LYS A 422 21.41 18.25 23.55
CA LYS A 422 22.40 17.19 23.42
C LYS A 422 22.29 16.53 22.05
N LEU A 423 23.42 16.04 21.55
CA LEU A 423 23.45 15.23 20.34
C LEU A 423 22.67 13.94 20.60
N GLN A 424 21.79 13.56 19.68
CA GLN A 424 21.06 12.29 19.75
C GLN A 424 21.87 11.19 19.06
N PHE A 425 21.71 9.95 19.54
CA PHE A 425 22.33 8.77 18.95
C PHE A 425 21.31 7.90 18.19
N GLY A 426 21.73 7.36 17.04
CA GLY A 426 20.99 6.35 16.28
C GLY A 426 21.90 5.20 15.87
N ILE A 427 21.33 4.02 15.65
CA ILE A 427 22.06 2.82 15.22
C ILE A 427 21.26 2.03 14.18
N VAL A 428 21.96 1.39 13.25
CA VAL A 428 21.35 0.54 12.21
C VAL A 428 21.46 -0.94 12.57
N SER A 429 20.38 -1.68 12.34
CA SER A 429 20.33 -3.15 12.37
C SER A 429 19.53 -3.68 11.19
N THR A 430 19.95 -4.79 10.59
CA THR A 430 19.33 -5.36 9.39
C THR A 430 18.64 -6.70 9.69
N LEU A 431 17.65 -7.07 8.87
CA LEU A 431 16.89 -8.34 8.99
C LEU A 431 17.55 -9.44 8.13
N VAL A 432 18.82 -9.75 8.38
CA VAL A 432 19.57 -10.77 7.63
C VAL A 432 20.45 -11.58 8.59
N VAL A 433 20.70 -12.84 8.25
CA VAL A 433 21.62 -13.74 8.96
C VAL A 433 22.66 -14.25 7.98
N GLU A 434 23.93 -14.18 8.35
CA GLU A 434 25.02 -14.76 7.59
C GLU A 434 25.38 -16.16 8.10
N ARG A 435 25.88 -16.99 7.19
CA ARG A 435 26.29 -18.35 7.55
C ARG A 435 27.70 -18.33 8.14
N SER A 436 27.79 -18.06 9.44
CA SER A 436 29.02 -18.12 10.24
C SER A 436 29.06 -19.39 11.12
N GLY A 437 29.14 -20.57 10.50
CA GLY A 437 29.47 -21.83 11.20
C GLY A 437 28.46 -22.38 12.23
N GLN A 438 27.47 -21.61 12.68
CA GLN A 438 26.34 -22.03 13.51
C GLN A 438 25.03 -21.84 12.70
N GLY A 439 24.08 -22.76 12.86
CA GLY A 439 22.90 -22.87 11.99
C GLY A 439 22.02 -21.63 11.90
N TYR A 440 21.15 -21.59 10.89
CA TYR A 440 20.22 -20.49 10.61
C TYR A 440 19.31 -20.20 11.82
N MET A 441 19.24 -18.93 12.24
CA MET A 441 18.16 -18.42 13.09
C MET A 441 17.56 -17.18 12.42
N LEU A 442 16.58 -17.37 11.55
CA LEU A 442 15.75 -16.27 11.01
C LEU A 442 15.01 -15.59 12.16
N ILE A 443 15.50 -14.44 12.61
CA ILE A 443 14.75 -13.54 13.51
C ILE A 443 14.02 -12.53 12.62
N CYS A 444 12.77 -12.83 12.28
CA CYS A 444 11.83 -11.80 11.85
C CYS A 444 11.26 -11.12 13.09
N ASN A 445 11.76 -9.93 13.46
CA ASN A 445 10.99 -9.03 14.31
C ASN A 445 11.32 -7.55 14.03
N PRO A 446 10.41 -6.77 13.41
CA PRO A 446 10.58 -5.34 13.22
C PRO A 446 9.95 -4.61 14.40
N SER A 447 10.64 -4.54 15.54
CA SER A 447 10.22 -3.63 16.62
C SER A 447 11.29 -3.48 17.68
N THR A 448 12.30 -2.64 17.42
CA THR A 448 12.88 -1.75 18.43
C THR A 448 13.79 -0.73 17.75
N VAL A 449 13.25 0.46 17.45
CA VAL A 449 14.05 1.68 17.66
C VAL A 449 13.96 1.90 19.16
N VAL A 450 15.00 1.54 19.90
CA VAL A 450 15.14 1.99 21.28
C VAL A 450 15.48 3.47 21.17
N GLY A 451 14.51 4.31 21.49
CA GLY A 451 14.72 5.74 21.69
C GLY A 451 15.31 6.04 23.06
#